data_AF-A0A067GTI0-F1
#
_entry.id   AF-A0A067GTI0-F1
#
_cell.length_a   1.000
_cell.length_b   1.000
_cell.length_c   1.000
_cell.angle_alpha   90.00
_cell.angle_beta   90.00
_cell.angle_gamma   90.00
#
_symmetry.space_group_name_H-M   'P 1'
#
loop_
_entity.id
_entity.type
_entity.pdbx_description
1 polymer ?
#
loop_
_entity_poly.entity_id
_entity_poly.type
_entity_poly.pdbx_seq_one_letter_code
_entity_poly.pdbx_strand_id
1 'polypeptide(L)'
;MEMEMEKEQEFEWAEAQEIEISVDDLVAAAKQQLQFLAAVDRNRWLYEGPALQRAIYRYNACWLPLLAKHSESHISKGCLVVPLDCEWIWHCHRLNPVQYKSDCEELYGKNLDNSYVVSSIQGTCRKETEEIWNRLYPEEPYELDLAKISSEDFSAELSGLEKFTKYDLVSAVKRQSPFFYQ
;
A
#
# COMPACT_ATOMS: atom_id res chain seq x y z
N MET A 1 21.46 22.46 -6.58
CA MET A 1 20.11 22.11 -6.11
C MET A 1 19.10 22.03 -7.25
N GLU A 2 18.56 23.11 -7.83
CA GLU A 2 17.60 23.00 -8.98
C GLU A 2 18.19 22.26 -10.20
N MET A 3 19.37 22.68 -10.68
CA MET A 3 20.05 21.99 -11.79
C MET A 3 20.50 20.54 -11.49
N GLU A 4 20.59 20.14 -10.21
CA GLU A 4 20.91 18.75 -9.85
C GLU A 4 19.65 17.89 -9.86
N MET A 5 18.53 18.45 -9.40
CA MET A 5 17.21 17.83 -9.42
C MET A 5 16.71 17.59 -10.85
N GLU A 6 16.95 18.54 -11.76
CA GLU A 6 16.62 18.40 -13.19
C GLU A 6 17.41 17.25 -13.84
N LYS A 7 18.70 17.11 -13.52
CA LYS A 7 19.54 16.02 -14.05
C LYS A 7 19.13 14.64 -13.52
N GLU A 8 18.73 14.56 -12.26
CA GLU A 8 18.21 13.32 -11.68
C GLU A 8 16.91 12.89 -12.34
N GLN A 9 16.00 13.84 -12.61
CA GLN A 9 14.75 13.58 -13.34
C GLN A 9 15.00 13.14 -14.79
N GLU A 10 15.96 13.76 -15.50
CA GLU A 10 16.35 13.34 -16.85
C GLU A 10 16.91 11.91 -16.88
N PHE A 11 17.66 11.54 -15.84
CA PHE A 11 18.18 10.19 -15.68
C PHE A 11 17.08 9.16 -15.39
N GLU A 12 16.21 9.42 -14.39
CA GLU A 12 15.05 8.57 -14.09
C GLU A 12 14.12 8.44 -15.31
N TRP A 13 13.93 9.52 -16.08
CA TRP A 13 13.17 9.49 -17.33
C TRP A 13 13.81 8.57 -18.37
N ALA A 14 15.13 8.64 -18.56
CA ALA A 14 15.85 7.78 -19.49
C ALA A 14 15.76 6.29 -19.08
N GLU A 15 15.96 5.98 -17.79
CA GLU A 15 15.78 4.62 -17.29
C GLU A 15 14.36 4.09 -17.51
N ALA A 16 13.34 4.93 -17.33
CA ALA A 16 11.94 4.54 -17.57
C ALA A 16 11.65 4.21 -19.05
N GLN A 17 12.41 4.77 -20.01
CA GLN A 17 12.26 4.42 -21.43
C GLN A 17 12.80 3.02 -21.78
N GLU A 18 13.68 2.47 -20.95
CA GLU A 18 14.24 1.13 -21.14
C GLU A 18 13.33 0.00 -20.62
N ILE A 19 12.20 0.36 -19.99
CA ILE A 19 11.22 -0.62 -19.51
C ILE A 19 10.55 -1.27 -20.72
N GLU A 20 10.83 -2.56 -20.94
CA GLU A 20 10.14 -3.35 -21.96
C GLU A 20 8.67 -3.55 -21.57
N ILE A 21 7.76 -2.98 -22.36
CA ILE A 21 6.31 -3.14 -22.18
C ILE A 21 5.78 -4.05 -23.27
N SER A 22 5.23 -5.20 -22.89
CA SER A 22 4.50 -6.08 -23.80
C SER A 22 2.99 -5.89 -23.71
N VAL A 23 2.29 -6.12 -24.82
CA VAL A 23 0.81 -6.05 -24.86
C VAL A 23 0.20 -7.11 -23.94
N ASP A 24 0.79 -8.30 -23.88
CA ASP A 24 0.28 -9.40 -23.07
C ASP A 24 0.41 -9.10 -21.57
N ASP A 25 1.53 -8.50 -21.15
CA ASP A 25 1.74 -8.08 -19.76
C ASP A 25 0.78 -6.96 -19.37
N LEU A 26 0.55 -5.99 -20.27
CA LEU A 26 -0.40 -4.91 -20.02
C LEU A 26 -1.83 -5.43 -19.87
N VAL A 27 -2.25 -6.38 -20.72
CA VAL A 27 -3.57 -7.00 -20.62
C VAL A 27 -3.71 -7.82 -19.34
N ALA A 28 -2.67 -8.56 -18.95
CA ALA A 28 -2.65 -9.30 -17.70
C ALA A 28 -2.75 -8.37 -16.48
N ALA A 29 -1.94 -7.31 -16.44
CA ALA A 29 -1.94 -6.30 -15.39
C ALA A 29 -3.30 -5.58 -15.29
N ALA A 30 -3.90 -5.20 -16.41
CA ALA A 30 -5.22 -4.56 -16.44
C ALA A 30 -6.32 -5.48 -15.88
N LYS A 31 -6.30 -6.78 -16.22
CA LYS A 31 -7.25 -7.76 -15.66
C LYS A 31 -7.05 -7.95 -14.15
N GLN A 32 -5.80 -8.00 -13.68
CA GLN A 32 -5.49 -8.09 -12.25
C GLN A 32 -5.98 -6.84 -11.51
N GLN A 33 -5.73 -5.65 -12.06
CA GLN A 33 -6.22 -4.39 -11.51
C GLN A 33 -7.76 -4.38 -11.42
N LEU A 34 -8.46 -4.83 -12.46
CA LEU A 34 -9.93 -4.92 -12.44
C LEU A 34 -10.44 -5.88 -11.36
N GLN A 35 -9.79 -7.04 -11.19
CA GLN A 35 -10.13 -8.00 -10.14
C GLN A 35 -9.90 -7.44 -8.74
N PHE A 36 -8.81 -6.69 -8.55
CA PHE A 36 -8.50 -6.03 -7.29
C PHE A 36 -9.56 -4.96 -6.97
N LEU A 37 -9.88 -4.08 -7.93
CA LEU A 37 -10.92 -3.07 -7.75
C LEU A 37 -12.30 -3.71 -7.49
N ALA A 38 -12.62 -4.83 -8.14
CA ALA A 38 -13.83 -5.58 -7.85
C ALA A 38 -13.85 -6.15 -6.42
N ALA A 39 -12.70 -6.57 -5.88
CA ALA A 39 -12.58 -7.04 -4.50
C ALA A 39 -12.77 -5.90 -3.50
N VAL A 40 -12.22 -4.71 -3.78
CA VAL A 40 -12.45 -3.51 -2.98
C VAL A 40 -13.91 -3.07 -3.06
N ASP A 41 -14.55 -3.08 -4.24
CA ASP A 41 -15.95 -2.67 -4.39
C ASP A 41 -16.93 -3.61 -3.68
N ARG A 42 -16.60 -4.90 -3.54
CA ARG A 42 -17.37 -5.82 -2.68
C ARG A 42 -17.28 -5.46 -1.19
N ASN A 43 -16.27 -4.67 -0.82
CA ASN A 43 -15.96 -4.23 0.53
C ASN A 43 -16.09 -2.69 0.65
N ARG A 44 -17.22 -2.12 0.21
CA ARG A 44 -17.46 -0.64 0.17
C ARG A 44 -17.28 0.09 1.50
N TRP A 45 -17.26 -0.63 2.60
CA TRP A 45 -16.88 -0.08 3.91
C TRP A 45 -15.43 0.48 3.91
N LEU A 46 -14.60 0.12 2.94
CA LEU A 46 -13.27 0.73 2.70
C LEU A 46 -13.32 2.12 2.04
N TYR A 47 -14.47 2.57 1.54
CA TYR A 47 -14.56 3.86 0.86
C TYR A 47 -14.65 5.05 1.82
N GLU A 48 -15.21 4.83 3.01
CA GLU A 48 -15.39 5.88 4.01
C GLU A 48 -15.70 5.33 5.41
N GLY A 49 -15.75 6.23 6.38
CA GLY A 49 -16.14 5.91 7.76
C GLY A 49 -15.04 5.21 8.57
N PRO A 50 -15.42 4.58 9.70
CA PRO A 50 -14.47 4.02 10.66
C PRO A 50 -13.57 2.92 10.08
N ALA A 51 -14.09 2.10 9.15
CA ALA A 51 -13.29 1.03 8.55
C ALA A 51 -12.19 1.56 7.62
N LEU A 52 -12.45 2.66 6.89
CA LEU A 52 -11.40 3.39 6.17
C LEU A 52 -10.34 3.94 7.14
N GLN A 53 -10.75 4.56 8.26
CA GLN A 53 -9.79 5.09 9.23
C GLN A 53 -8.91 3.98 9.81
N ARG A 54 -9.51 2.81 10.10
CA ARG A 54 -8.75 1.64 10.57
C ARG A 54 -7.79 1.11 9.51
N ALA A 55 -8.20 1.07 8.24
CA ALA A 55 -7.32 0.68 7.14
C ALA A 55 -6.11 1.64 7.02
N ILE A 56 -6.33 2.95 7.14
CA ILE A 56 -5.27 3.97 7.13
C ILE A 56 -4.32 3.78 8.32
N TYR A 57 -4.87 3.48 9.49
CA TYR A 57 -4.07 3.16 10.68
C TYR A 57 -3.20 1.92 10.45
N ARG A 58 -3.79 0.79 10.04
CA ARG A 58 -3.05 -0.47 9.81
C ARG A 58 -2.01 -0.32 8.71
N TYR A 59 -2.29 0.48 7.69
CA TYR A 59 -1.34 0.83 6.65
C TYR A 59 -0.08 1.52 7.22
N ASN A 60 -0.27 2.53 8.08
CA ASN A 60 0.81 3.31 8.68
C ASN A 60 1.55 2.57 9.81
N ALA A 61 0.80 1.93 10.71
CA ALA A 61 1.32 1.30 11.92
C ALA A 61 1.92 -0.09 11.66
N CYS A 62 1.38 -0.82 10.68
CA CYS A 62 1.73 -2.22 10.46
C CYS A 62 2.36 -2.44 9.09
N TRP A 63 1.67 -2.08 8.00
CA TRP A 63 2.11 -2.47 6.66
C TRP A 63 3.40 -1.77 6.23
N LEU A 64 3.48 -0.43 6.31
CA LEU A 64 4.68 0.31 5.90
C LEU A 64 5.93 -0.08 6.71
N PRO A 65 5.89 -0.19 8.06
CA PRO A 65 7.04 -0.66 8.82
C PRO A 65 7.46 -2.09 8.48
N LEU A 66 6.51 -2.99 8.19
CA LEU A 66 6.80 -4.36 7.77
C LEU A 66 7.51 -4.35 6.41
N LEU A 67 7.02 -3.58 5.45
CA LEU A 67 7.61 -3.45 4.11
C LEU A 67 9.03 -2.84 4.17
N ALA A 68 9.23 -1.84 5.03
CA ALA A 68 10.54 -1.23 5.28
C ALA A 68 11.55 -2.25 5.82
N LYS A 69 11.16 -3.06 6.83
CA LYS A 69 12.02 -4.12 7.38
C LYS A 69 12.31 -5.21 6.35
N HIS A 70 11.31 -5.65 5.60
CA HIS A 70 11.47 -6.69 4.57
C HIS A 70 12.44 -6.27 3.47
N SER A 71 12.42 -5.00 3.08
CA SER A 71 13.33 -4.45 2.06
C SER A 71 14.76 -4.24 2.56
N GLU A 72 15.04 -4.24 3.87
CA GLU A 72 16.42 -4.24 4.41
C GLU A 72 17.01 -5.64 4.47
N SER A 73 16.18 -6.63 4.79
CA SER A 73 16.58 -8.02 4.81
C SER A 73 16.53 -8.58 3.38
N HIS A 74 17.61 -8.42 2.61
CA HIS A 74 17.85 -9.12 1.33
C HIS A 74 17.80 -10.68 1.44
N ILE A 75 17.38 -11.22 2.57
CA ILE A 75 17.46 -12.61 3.00
C ILE A 75 16.11 -13.34 2.88
N SER A 76 14.97 -12.65 2.91
CA SER A 76 13.66 -13.26 2.71
C SER A 76 13.29 -13.28 1.23
N LYS A 77 13.57 -14.39 0.55
CA LYS A 77 13.19 -14.68 -0.84
C LYS A 77 11.68 -14.88 -1.07
N GLY A 78 10.84 -14.60 -0.07
CA GLY A 78 9.39 -14.82 -0.14
C GLY A 78 8.66 -13.57 -0.59
N CYS A 79 7.63 -13.74 -1.42
CA CYS A 79 6.73 -12.64 -1.75
C CYS A 79 5.82 -12.35 -0.55
N LEU A 80 5.72 -11.09 -0.16
CA LEU A 80 4.75 -10.65 0.83
C LEU A 80 3.36 -10.56 0.19
N VAL A 81 2.31 -10.92 0.91
CA VAL A 81 0.93 -10.63 0.52
C VAL A 81 0.41 -9.53 1.41
N VAL A 82 -0.07 -8.45 0.81
CA VAL A 82 -0.65 -7.34 1.54
C VAL A 82 -2.11 -7.65 1.91
N PRO A 83 -2.58 -7.36 3.15
CA PRO A 83 -4.01 -7.41 3.47
C PRO A 83 -4.84 -6.47 2.59
N LEU A 84 -6.06 -6.85 2.23
CA LEU A 84 -6.87 -6.11 1.24
C LEU A 84 -7.07 -4.63 1.60
N ASP A 85 -7.30 -4.33 2.87
CA ASP A 85 -7.51 -2.97 3.36
C ASP A 85 -6.23 -2.13 3.26
N CYS A 86 -5.08 -2.67 3.69
CA CYS A 86 -3.78 -2.05 3.53
C CYS A 86 -3.40 -1.88 2.05
N GLU A 87 -3.74 -2.86 1.20
CA GLU A 87 -3.49 -2.83 -0.24
C GLU A 87 -4.24 -1.68 -0.90
N TRP A 88 -5.50 -1.46 -0.50
CA TRP A 88 -6.30 -0.35 -0.99
C TRP A 88 -5.69 1.00 -0.65
N ILE A 89 -5.29 1.21 0.61
CA ILE A 89 -4.65 2.47 1.02
C ILE A 89 -3.32 2.67 0.30
N TRP A 90 -2.52 1.61 0.20
CA TRP A 90 -1.23 1.64 -0.47
C TRP A 90 -1.38 1.96 -1.97
N HIS A 91 -2.37 1.36 -2.62
CA HIS A 91 -2.71 1.66 -4.01
C HIS A 91 -3.06 3.14 -4.19
N CYS A 92 -3.97 3.68 -3.37
CA CYS A 92 -4.34 5.09 -3.43
C CYS A 92 -3.17 6.05 -3.18
N HIS A 93 -2.25 5.69 -2.28
CA HIS A 93 -1.07 6.50 -2.01
C HIS A 93 -0.10 6.51 -3.21
N ARG A 94 0.16 5.35 -3.82
CA ARG A 94 1.09 5.21 -4.95
C ARG A 94 0.62 5.90 -6.23
N LEU A 95 -0.67 6.23 -6.35
CA LEU A 95 -1.18 7.05 -7.46
C LEU A 95 -0.71 8.52 -7.40
N ASN A 96 -0.09 8.95 -6.30
CA ASN A 96 0.70 10.17 -6.23
C ASN A 96 2.19 9.82 -5.98
N PRO A 97 2.94 9.42 -7.04
CA PRO A 97 4.27 8.85 -6.88
C PRO A 97 5.28 9.81 -6.23
N VAL A 98 5.15 11.12 -6.47
CA VAL A 98 6.02 12.14 -5.86
C VAL A 98 5.82 12.18 -4.35
N GLN A 99 4.56 12.25 -3.89
CA GLN A 99 4.27 12.23 -2.46
C GLN A 99 4.65 10.89 -1.82
N TYR A 100 4.38 9.78 -2.51
CA TYR A 100 4.71 8.45 -2.01
C TYR A 100 6.22 8.29 -1.77
N LYS A 101 7.05 8.71 -2.74
CA LYS A 101 8.52 8.71 -2.61
C LYS A 101 8.95 9.57 -1.43
N SER A 102 8.47 10.81 -1.35
CA SER A 102 8.77 11.74 -0.26
C SER A 102 8.39 11.19 1.12
N ASP A 103 7.21 10.59 1.26
CA ASP A 103 6.75 10.02 2.53
C ASP A 103 7.60 8.79 2.92
N CYS A 104 7.95 7.93 1.96
CA CYS A 104 8.81 6.77 2.25
C CYS A 104 10.23 7.19 2.65
N GLU A 105 10.79 8.20 1.99
CA GLU A 105 12.10 8.76 2.34
C GLU A 105 12.08 9.46 3.70
N GLU A 106 11.06 10.28 4.00
CA GLU A 106 10.93 10.93 5.31
C GLU A 106 10.81 9.90 6.45
N LEU A 107 9.98 8.88 6.27
CA LEU A 107 9.65 7.92 7.33
C LEU A 107 10.68 6.80 7.46
N TYR A 108 11.28 6.34 6.36
CA TYR A 108 12.12 5.13 6.32
C TYR A 108 13.47 5.34 5.65
N GLY A 109 13.77 6.55 5.16
CA GLY A 109 15.06 6.89 4.55
C GLY A 109 15.28 6.29 3.15
N LYS A 110 14.25 5.70 2.54
CA LYS A 110 14.32 5.08 1.22
C LYS A 110 12.94 4.92 0.59
N ASN A 111 12.89 4.77 -0.73
CA ASN A 111 11.67 4.39 -1.44
C ASN A 111 11.34 2.91 -1.16
N LEU A 112 10.06 2.62 -0.88
CA LEU A 112 9.55 1.27 -0.65
C LEU A 112 8.94 0.71 -1.94
N ASP A 113 9.63 -0.24 -2.55
CA ASP A 113 9.23 -0.85 -3.81
C ASP A 113 8.17 -1.97 -3.64
N ASN A 114 7.37 -2.23 -4.69
CA ASN A 114 6.37 -3.29 -4.73
C ASN A 114 6.85 -4.61 -5.37
N SER A 115 8.08 -4.72 -5.88
CA SER A 115 8.53 -5.89 -6.65
C SER A 115 8.34 -7.23 -5.96
N TYR A 116 8.33 -7.26 -4.62
CA TYR A 116 8.17 -8.48 -3.83
C TYR A 116 6.82 -8.54 -3.09
N VAL A 117 5.86 -7.70 -3.47
CA VAL A 117 4.51 -7.70 -2.89
C VAL A 117 3.50 -8.19 -3.91
N VAL A 118 2.79 -9.25 -3.52
CA VAL A 118 1.72 -9.87 -4.26
C VAL A 118 0.38 -9.34 -3.75
N SER A 119 -0.54 -9.15 -4.68
CA SER A 119 -1.89 -8.67 -4.37
C SER A 119 -2.67 -9.68 -3.52
N SER A 120 -3.54 -9.18 -2.64
CA SER A 120 -4.42 -9.99 -1.79
C SER A 120 -5.29 -10.99 -2.58
N ILE A 121 -5.58 -10.69 -3.85
CA ILE A 121 -6.41 -11.53 -4.73
C ILE A 121 -5.65 -12.70 -5.39
N GLN A 122 -4.32 -12.71 -5.38
CA GLN A 122 -3.52 -13.73 -6.09
C GLN A 122 -3.23 -14.98 -5.26
N GLY A 123 -3.48 -14.95 -3.94
CA GLY A 123 -3.58 -16.14 -3.07
C GLY A 123 -2.29 -16.94 -2.80
N THR A 124 -1.19 -16.67 -3.51
CA THR A 124 0.13 -17.30 -3.27
C THR A 124 0.83 -16.64 -2.07
N CYS A 125 1.55 -17.40 -1.23
CA CYS A 125 2.38 -16.90 -0.12
C CYS A 125 1.66 -16.17 1.04
N ARG A 126 0.32 -16.18 1.09
CA ARG A 126 -0.45 -15.54 2.17
C ARG A 126 -0.06 -16.02 3.57
N LYS A 127 0.11 -17.33 3.75
CA LYS A 127 0.41 -17.94 5.07
C LYS A 127 1.70 -17.41 5.68
N GLU A 128 2.75 -17.27 4.86
CA GLU A 128 4.05 -16.77 5.32
C GLU A 128 3.95 -15.33 5.80
N THR A 129 3.21 -14.50 5.07
CA THR A 129 3.03 -13.08 5.46
C THR A 129 2.15 -12.96 6.69
N GLU A 130 1.12 -13.79 6.81
CA GLU A 130 0.26 -13.86 7.99
C GLU A 130 1.03 -14.31 9.24
N GLU A 131 1.95 -15.28 9.13
CA GLU A 131 2.83 -15.68 10.23
C GLU A 131 3.76 -14.54 10.67
N ILE A 132 4.36 -13.82 9.71
CA ILE A 132 5.19 -12.64 10.00
C ILE A 132 4.35 -11.56 10.68
N TRP A 133 3.15 -11.29 10.17
CA TRP A 133 2.22 -10.31 10.71
C TRP A 133 1.85 -10.64 12.16
N ASN A 134 1.39 -11.85 12.44
CA ASN A 134 0.98 -12.29 13.77
C ASN A 134 2.13 -12.26 14.79
N ARG A 135 3.37 -12.45 14.33
CA ARG A 135 4.57 -12.33 15.18
C ARG A 135 4.89 -10.86 15.51
N LEU A 136 4.72 -9.95 14.56
CA LEU A 136 5.06 -8.53 14.73
C LEU A 136 3.93 -7.75 15.41
N TYR A 137 2.68 -8.13 15.18
CA TYR A 137 1.48 -7.43 15.61
C TYR A 137 0.48 -8.43 16.22
N PRO A 138 0.78 -9.02 17.39
CA PRO A 138 -0.05 -10.08 17.98
C PRO A 138 -1.46 -9.62 18.37
N GLU A 139 -1.65 -8.32 18.58
CA GLU A 139 -2.94 -7.71 18.91
C GLU A 139 -3.78 -7.36 17.66
N GLU A 140 -3.14 -7.34 16.49
CA GLU A 140 -3.75 -6.97 15.22
C GLU A 140 -3.96 -8.20 14.32
N PRO A 141 -5.21 -8.60 14.03
CA PRO A 141 -5.44 -9.69 13.09
C PRO A 141 -4.94 -9.33 11.69
N TYR A 142 -4.48 -10.32 10.93
CA TYR A 142 -4.02 -10.13 9.56
C TYR A 142 -5.15 -9.68 8.61
N GLU A 143 -6.33 -10.28 8.75
CA GLU A 143 -7.54 -9.80 8.09
C GLU A 143 -8.25 -8.76 8.95
N LEU A 144 -8.83 -7.76 8.31
CA LEU A 144 -9.55 -6.71 9.02
C LEU A 144 -10.83 -7.28 9.66
N ASP A 145 -10.93 -7.19 10.98
CA ASP A 145 -12.11 -7.61 11.72
C ASP A 145 -13.13 -6.47 11.85
N LEU A 146 -14.14 -6.49 10.98
CA LEU A 146 -15.21 -5.48 10.95
C LEU A 146 -16.03 -5.42 12.24
N ALA A 147 -16.11 -6.50 13.02
CA ALA A 147 -16.88 -6.52 14.26
C ALA A 147 -16.24 -5.67 15.37
N LYS A 148 -14.92 -5.48 15.32
CA LYS A 148 -14.18 -4.66 16.29
C LYS A 148 -14.24 -3.16 15.96
N ILE A 149 -14.43 -2.82 14.70
CA ILE A 149 -14.39 -1.43 14.20
C ILE A 149 -15.57 -0.58 14.69
N SER A 150 -16.70 -1.19 15.07
CA SER A 150 -17.91 -0.45 15.45
C SER A 150 -17.82 0.31 16.78
N SER A 151 -16.71 0.22 17.52
CA SER A 151 -16.60 0.69 18.90
C SER A 151 -15.56 1.78 19.15
N GLU A 152 -14.67 2.09 18.20
CA GLU A 152 -13.44 2.84 18.49
C GLU A 152 -13.23 4.04 17.55
N ASP A 153 -12.77 5.16 18.12
CA ASP A 153 -12.37 6.36 17.40
C ASP A 153 -10.86 6.31 17.12
N PHE A 154 -10.50 5.77 15.96
CA PHE A 154 -9.11 5.52 15.55
C PHE A 154 -8.30 6.79 15.22
N SER A 155 -8.96 7.95 15.18
CA SER A 155 -8.30 9.24 14.89
C SER A 155 -7.25 9.60 15.94
N ALA A 156 -7.53 9.29 17.22
CA ALA A 156 -6.60 9.51 18.33
C ALA A 156 -5.38 8.58 18.24
N GLU A 157 -5.57 7.32 17.85
CA GLU A 157 -4.48 6.34 17.73
C GLU A 157 -3.50 6.69 16.60
N LEU A 158 -4.02 7.21 15.47
CA LEU A 158 -3.19 7.62 14.35
C LEU A 158 -2.21 8.74 14.75
N SER A 159 -2.66 9.69 15.58
CA SER A 159 -1.83 10.79 16.08
C SER A 159 -0.76 10.36 17.08
N GLY A 160 -0.90 9.18 17.69
CA GLY A 160 0.09 8.59 18.59
C GLY A 160 1.20 7.82 17.88
N LEU A 161 1.13 7.65 16.55
CA LEU A 161 2.16 6.94 15.78
C LEU A 161 3.41 7.80 15.62
N GLU A 162 4.58 7.22 15.93
CA GLU A 162 5.88 7.87 15.71
C GLU A 162 6.14 8.16 14.22
N LYS A 163 5.60 7.32 13.33
CA LYS A 163 5.74 7.41 11.87
C LYS A 163 4.39 7.26 11.21
N PHE A 164 3.91 8.32 10.55
CA PHE A 164 2.67 8.30 9.78
C PHE A 164 2.77 9.23 8.56
N THR A 165 2.09 8.85 7.48
CA THR A 165 2.03 9.65 6.25
C THR A 165 1.20 10.91 6.45
N LYS A 166 1.72 12.06 6.00
CA LYS A 166 0.98 13.35 6.04
C LYS A 166 0.00 13.51 4.88
N TYR A 167 0.11 12.66 3.86
CA TYR A 167 -0.78 12.69 2.70
C TYR A 167 -2.24 12.42 3.10
N ASP A 168 -3.17 13.19 2.53
CA ASP A 168 -4.61 13.01 2.74
C ASP A 168 -5.11 11.76 2.00
N LEU A 169 -4.92 10.61 2.65
CA LEU A 169 -5.35 9.30 2.17
C LEU A 169 -6.88 9.18 2.08
N VAL A 170 -7.63 9.92 2.89
CA VAL A 170 -9.10 9.93 2.81
C VAL A 170 -9.55 10.54 1.49
N SER A 171 -8.99 11.70 1.13
CA SER A 171 -9.27 12.31 -0.17
C SER A 171 -8.74 11.49 -1.34
N ALA A 172 -7.60 10.81 -1.17
CA ALA A 172 -7.07 9.90 -2.18
C ALA A 172 -8.01 8.73 -2.46
N VAL A 173 -8.54 8.08 -1.42
CA VAL A 173 -9.54 7.01 -1.54
C VAL A 173 -10.79 7.52 -2.23
N LYS A 174 -11.34 8.67 -1.82
CA LYS A 174 -12.54 9.25 -2.45
C LYS A 174 -12.40 9.48 -3.95
N ARG A 175 -11.20 9.90 -4.42
CA ARG A 175 -10.93 10.05 -5.86
C ARG A 175 -10.97 8.72 -6.61
N GLN A 176 -10.61 7.62 -5.95
CA GLN A 176 -10.48 6.31 -6.57
C GLN A 176 -11.70 5.39 -6.39
N SER A 177 -12.56 5.65 -5.40
CA SER A 177 -13.80 4.88 -5.18
C SER A 177 -14.70 4.70 -6.43
N PRO A 178 -14.88 5.69 -7.33
CA PRO A 178 -15.71 5.49 -8.52
C PRO A 178 -15.00 4.77 -9.68
N PHE A 179 -13.68 4.57 -9.60
CA PHE A 179 -12.85 4.13 -10.74
C PHE A 179 -13.20 2.73 -11.24
N PHE A 180 -13.74 1.86 -10.37
CA PHE A 180 -14.17 0.52 -10.78
C PHE A 180 -15.27 0.52 -11.88
N TYR A 181 -16.01 1.62 -12.03
CA TYR A 181 -17.13 1.73 -12.99
C TYR A 181 -16.79 2.51 -14.27
N GLN A 182 -15.54 2.94 -14.44
CA GLN A 182 -15.06 3.70 -15.60
C GLN A 182 -14.48 2.75 -16.66
#